data_AF-A0A377Q8K2-F1
#
_entry.id   AF-A0A377Q8K2-F1
#
_cell.length_a   1.000
_cell.length_b   1.000
_cell.length_c   1.000
_cell.angle_alpha   90.00
_cell.angle_beta   90.00
_cell.angle_gamma   90.00
#
_symmetry.space_group_name_H-M   'P 1'
#
loop_
_entity.id
_entity.type
_entity.pdbx_description
1 polymer ?
#
loop_
_entity_poly.entity_id
_entity_poly.type
_entity_poly.pdbx_seq_one_letter_code
_entity_poly.pdbx_strand_id
1 'polypeptide(L)' 'MNPLVLHSDNGAPMKSYTLKAKMEMLGSASSFSRPRVSNDNPYTESLFRTLKYWPS' A
#
# COMPACT_ATOMS: atom_id res chain seq x y z
N MET A 1 -21.96 3.56 3.06
CA MET A 1 -21.10 2.89 2.05
C MET A 1 -19.66 3.04 2.52
N ASN A 2 -18.94 1.93 2.74
CA ASN A 2 -17.51 2.01 3.05
C ASN A 2 -16.75 2.27 1.73
N PRO A 3 -15.96 3.35 1.64
CA PRO A 3 -15.15 3.59 0.44
C PRO A 3 -14.10 2.48 0.30
N LEU A 4 -13.78 2.11 -0.95
CA LEU A 4 -12.65 1.23 -1.22
C LEU A 4 -11.36 1.99 -0.89
N VAL A 5 -10.58 1.48 0.06
CA VAL A 5 -9.33 2.11 0.49
C VAL A 5 -8.15 1.22 0.10
N LEU A 6 -7.22 1.75 -0.68
CA LEU A 6 -5.92 1.12 -0.91
C LEU A 6 -4.94 1.59 0.16
N HIS A 7 -4.41 0.67 0.96
CA HIS A 7 -3.33 0.95 1.90
C HIS A 7 -1.97 0.61 1.29
N SER A 8 -1.03 1.57 1.27
CA SER A 8 0.30 1.43 0.68
C SER A 8 1.38 2.06 1.55
N ASP A 9 2.65 1.84 1.20
CA ASP A 9 3.77 2.47 1.89
C ASP A 9 3.81 3.99 1.64
N ASN A 10 4.50 4.71 2.53
CA ASN A 10 4.64 6.17 2.46
C ASN A 10 5.73 6.63 1.46
N GLY A 11 6.11 5.78 0.51
CA GLY A 11 7.13 6.06 -0.49
C GLY A 11 6.71 7.12 -1.50
N ALA A 12 7.70 7.80 -2.09
CA ALA A 12 7.48 8.79 -3.14
C ALA A 12 6.68 8.25 -4.35
N PRO A 13 6.88 7.00 -4.82
CA PRO A 13 6.09 6.45 -5.92
C PRO A 13 4.59 6.32 -5.57
N MET A 14 4.28 5.86 -4.36
CA MET A 14 2.90 5.66 -3.89
C MET A 14 2.15 6.97 -3.66
N LYS A 15 2.87 8.08 -3.48
CA LYS A 15 2.32 9.44 -3.37
C LYS A 15 2.41 10.25 -4.68
N SER A 16 2.80 9.61 -5.78
CA SER A 16 2.94 10.31 -7.06
C SER A 16 1.59 10.87 -7.54
N TYR A 17 1.65 12.03 -8.19
CA TYR A 17 0.46 12.70 -8.73
C TYR A 17 -0.33 11.80 -9.69
N THR A 18 0.38 11.14 -10.61
CA THR A 18 -0.23 10.25 -11.60
C THR A 18 -0.98 9.08 -10.97
N LEU A 19 -0.43 8.48 -9.91
CA LEU A 19 -1.09 7.38 -9.21
C LEU A 19 -2.32 7.87 -8.44
N LYS A 20 -2.20 9.02 -7.76
CA LYS A 20 -3.31 9.63 -7.03
C LYS A 20 -4.48 9.98 -7.95
N ALA A 21 -4.20 10.60 -9.11
CA ALA A 21 -5.23 10.93 -10.10
C ALA A 21 -5.97 9.67 -10.59
N LYS A 22 -5.26 8.56 -10.82
CA LYS A 22 -5.89 7.29 -11.20
C LYS A 22 -6.76 6.70 -10.09
N MET A 23 -6.33 6.79 -8.84
CA MET A 23 -7.11 6.32 -7.68
C MET A 23 -8.41 7.11 -7.52
N GLU A 24 -8.35 8.44 -7.68
CA GLU A 24 -9.52 9.30 -7.65
C GLU A 24 -10.48 8.99 -8.81
N MET A 25 -9.98 8.76 -10.03
CA MET A 25 -10.81 8.32 -11.17
C MET A 25 -11.50 6.96 -10.92
N LEU A 26 -10.85 6.06 -10.19
CA LEU A 26 -11.41 4.75 -9.80
C LEU A 26 -12.31 4.82 -8.57
N GLY A 27 -12.54 6.01 -7.99
CA GLY A 27 -13.36 6.19 -6.78
C GLY A 27 -12.76 5.54 -5.53
N SER A 28 -11.45 5.33 -5.50
CA SER A 28 -10.74 4.67 -4.41
C SER A 28 -9.94 5.69 -3.58
N ALA A 29 -10.02 5.57 -2.26
CA ALA A 29 -9.23 6.38 -1.34
C ALA A 29 -7.84 5.73 -1.12
N SER A 30 -6.82 6.54 -0.87
CA SER A 30 -5.48 6.05 -0.51
C SER A 30 -5.21 6.24 0.98
N SER A 31 -4.61 5.24 1.60
CA SER A 31 -4.12 5.24 2.98
C SER A 31 -2.64 4.87 2.96
N PHE A 32 -1.84 5.49 3.83
CA PHE A 32 -0.39 5.29 3.83
C PHE A 32 0.12 4.85 5.20
N SER A 33 1.18 4.05 5.21
CA SER A 33 1.88 3.66 6.43
C SER A 33 2.41 4.86 7.20
N ARG A 34 2.43 4.74 8.53
CA ARG A 34 2.92 5.77 9.45
C ARG A 34 4.41 6.06 9.20
N PRO A 35 4.84 7.34 9.26
CA PRO A 35 6.25 7.69 9.12
C PRO A 35 7.11 6.94 10.15
N ARG A 36 8.22 6.36 9.69
CA ARG A 36 9.20 5.63 10.53
C ARG A 36 8.68 4.36 11.21
N VAL A 37 7.57 3.79 10.71
CA VAL A 37 7.06 2.48 11.16
C VAL A 37 7.15 1.48 10.02
N SER A 38 8.07 0.51 10.15
CA SER A 38 8.33 -0.47 9.09
C SER A 38 7.35 -1.64 9.07
N ASN A 39 6.65 -1.88 10.19
CA ASN A 39 5.74 -3.02 10.39
C ASN A 39 4.26 -2.61 10.37
N ASP A 40 3.92 -1.61 9.56
CA ASP A 40 2.58 -1.01 9.56
C ASP A 40 1.59 -1.79 8.67
N ASN A 41 2.06 -2.82 7.95
CA ASN A 41 1.22 -3.66 7.10
C ASN A 41 1.57 -5.15 7.24
N PRO A 42 1.12 -5.80 8.34
CA PRO A 42 1.49 -7.17 8.67
C PRO A 42 1.05 -8.20 7.62
N TYR A 43 -0.06 -7.94 6.92
CA TYR A 43 -0.55 -8.82 5.86
C TYR A 43 0.41 -8.85 4.67
N THR A 44 0.74 -7.69 4.13
CA THR A 44 1.65 -7.58 2.97
C THR A 44 3.08 -8.01 3.33
N GLU A 45 3.57 -7.70 4.53
CA GLU A 45 4.89 -8.14 5.00
C GLU A 45 4.99 -9.66 5.13
N SER A 46 3.97 -10.32 5.69
CA SER A 46 3.95 -11.78 5.81
C SER A 46 3.88 -12.46 4.44
N LEU A 47 3.12 -11.90 3.50
CA LEU A 47 3.06 -12.35 2.11
C LEU A 47 4.44 -12.23 1.46
N PHE A 48 5.08 -11.06 1.51
CA PHE A 48 6.41 -10.87 0.91
C PHE A 48 7.48 -11.72 1.56
N ARG A 49 7.42 -11.94 2.89
CA ARG A 49 8.33 -12.88 3.58
C ARG A 49 8.14 -14.29 3.05
N THR A 50 6.89 -14.72 2.90
CA THR A 50 6.57 -16.04 2.36
C THR A 50 7.13 -16.19 0.95
N LEU A 51 6.94 -15.20 0.07
CA LEU A 51 7.46 -15.22 -1.31
C LEU A 51 8.99 -15.18 -1.37
N LYS A 52 9.64 -14.41 -0.49
CA LYS A 52 11.11 -14.27 -0.46
C LYS A 52 11.81 -15.54 0.01
N TYR A 53 11.19 -16.28 0.94
CA TYR A 53 11.76 -17.48 1.55
C TYR A 53 11.00 -18.76 1.15
N TRP A 54 10.15 -18.68 0.13
CA TRP A 54 9.50 -19.86 -0.43
C TRP A 54 10.59 -20.78 -0.96
N PRO A 55 10.60 -22.08 -0.62
CA PRO A 55 11.58 -23.00 -1.14
C PRO A 55 11.38 -23.16 -2.65
N SER A 56 12.32 -22.65 -3.43
CA SER A 56 12.49 -22.97 -4.85
C SER A 56 13.14 -24.33 -5.01
#